data_AF-A0A936JVA1-F1
#
_entry.id   AF-A0A936JVA1-F1
#
_cell.length_a   1.000
_cell.length_b   1.000
_cell.length_c   1.000
_cell.angle_alpha   90.00
_cell.angle_beta   90.00
_cell.angle_gamma   90.00
#
_symmetry.space_group_name_H-M   'P 1'
#
loop_
_entity.id
_entity.type
_entity.pdbx_description
1 polymer ?
#
loop_
_entity_poly.entity_id
_entity_poly.type
_entity_poly.pdbx_seq_one_letter_code
_entity_poly.pdbx_strand_id
1 'polypeptide(L)'
;MIERTTPDFGRLVFDRDAIVRAALRAYVETCLHGIARFESPAYNWVAWRGGVERGALSHIRDSYNMVVAWTEAGIVGLASDGSGPIQHGTLAPDAVTGGPDDVRWALPGLPEELEPALVLATSTLDVGCDHGERMVGSGFWLYGERLGETFFGEPWNSGSPWLAAWGLLHKGRLLQRSCESHPRPGKVVVNHVRPEDAPAHEIMDAVVDRRLKGLTEFTPAELETLLHPGLGPEQLLGAQRSLQIVGITWPGSPELPPATPQPRLNPFTLHPHVCPKHFEHLIESFGPVQFSREVIVRAALRAYVETILAPLDPLARHNLPACAVPKWTGDLQRGAFFNGDGCGNYDVVAWTEAGVVGLAYKRGAAPIEQLGAALPGLPDELLPALEMAAGLLEVGAHGEKLASVGFWLHGDRTAGTLFDDPTLPGARRLVAWGALDRIVPWGTVDETGKGRLPLLGDRDTAALAIELARTTAAPIHALIDAVTDRALKGPTELLPDELATLLPTPPDPERLLAAQDMLKKVGITWPGSPVIPDEPRPTGSAK
;
A
#
# COMPACT_ATOMS: atom_id res chain seq x y z
N MET A 1 -19.32 -7.99 28.35
CA MET A 1 -19.96 -7.07 27.40
C MET A 1 -20.01 -5.64 27.94
N ILE A 2 -19.47 -4.67 27.19
CA ILE A 2 -19.54 -3.23 27.46
C ILE A 2 -20.09 -2.54 26.21
N GLU A 3 -20.92 -1.53 26.41
CA GLU A 3 -21.52 -0.75 25.34
C GLU A 3 -21.09 0.72 25.39
N ARG A 4 -20.78 1.30 24.23
CA ARG A 4 -20.51 2.72 24.05
C ARG A 4 -21.28 3.25 22.85
N THR A 5 -21.87 4.43 22.96
CA THR A 5 -22.48 5.12 21.82
C THR A 5 -21.64 6.33 21.48
N THR A 6 -21.27 6.46 20.22
CA THR A 6 -20.39 7.55 19.74
C THR A 6 -21.03 8.29 18.58
N PRO A 7 -20.72 9.59 18.41
CA PRO A 7 -21.26 10.38 17.31
C PRO A 7 -20.91 9.78 15.94
N ASP A 8 -19.68 9.26 15.78
CA ASP A 8 -19.14 8.86 14.47
C ASP A 8 -19.37 7.39 14.12
N PHE A 9 -19.47 6.50 15.12
CA PHE A 9 -19.62 5.06 14.89
C PHE A 9 -20.96 4.49 15.36
N GLY A 10 -21.77 5.28 16.07
CA GLY A 10 -23.00 4.81 16.69
C GLY A 10 -22.73 3.88 17.87
N ARG A 11 -23.57 2.86 18.03
CA ARG A 11 -23.52 1.89 19.13
C ARG A 11 -22.44 0.83 18.88
N LEU A 12 -21.46 0.79 19.77
CA LEU A 12 -20.35 -0.16 19.81
C LEU A 12 -20.50 -1.08 21.01
N VAL A 13 -20.33 -2.38 20.78
CA VAL A 13 -20.42 -3.42 21.82
C VAL A 13 -19.12 -4.21 21.84
N PHE A 14 -18.38 -4.09 22.93
CA PHE A 14 -17.13 -4.80 23.17
C PHE A 14 -17.39 -5.99 24.10
N ASP A 15 -17.07 -7.18 23.61
CA ASP A 15 -17.19 -8.41 24.38
C ASP A 15 -16.01 -9.32 24.06
N ARG A 16 -15.37 -9.86 25.10
CA ARG A 16 -14.12 -10.62 24.94
C ARG A 16 -14.32 -11.82 24.03
N ASP A 17 -15.34 -12.61 24.31
CA ASP A 17 -15.57 -13.86 23.60
C ASP A 17 -16.03 -13.59 22.17
N ALA A 18 -16.84 -12.54 21.97
CA ALA A 18 -17.19 -12.09 20.62
C ALA A 18 -15.97 -11.61 19.81
N ILE A 19 -15.04 -10.89 20.43
CA ILE A 19 -13.81 -10.41 19.78
C ILE A 19 -12.89 -11.59 19.43
N VAL A 20 -12.66 -12.51 20.37
CA VAL A 20 -11.82 -13.70 20.13
C VAL A 20 -12.42 -14.57 19.02
N ARG A 21 -13.74 -14.78 19.03
CA ARG A 21 -14.46 -15.48 17.96
C ARG A 21 -14.29 -14.78 16.62
N ALA A 22 -14.48 -13.46 16.58
CA ALA A 22 -14.35 -12.67 15.36
C ALA A 22 -12.91 -12.68 14.83
N ALA A 23 -11.91 -12.67 15.71
CA ALA A 23 -10.50 -12.75 15.35
C ALA A 23 -10.16 -14.10 14.71
N LEU A 24 -10.58 -15.20 15.33
CA LEU A 24 -10.39 -16.55 14.79
C LEU A 24 -11.12 -16.72 13.45
N ARG A 25 -12.35 -16.20 13.37
CA ARG A 25 -13.14 -16.23 12.15
C ARG A 25 -12.49 -15.48 11.00
N ALA A 26 -11.93 -14.30 11.26
CA ALA A 26 -11.20 -13.50 10.28
C ALA A 26 -9.94 -14.24 9.80
N TYR A 27 -9.17 -14.83 10.72
CA TYR A 27 -7.98 -15.62 10.37
C TYR A 27 -8.32 -16.83 9.49
N VAL A 28 -9.39 -17.56 9.81
CA VAL A 28 -9.88 -18.69 8.98
C VAL A 28 -10.28 -18.21 7.59
N GLU A 29 -10.99 -17.09 7.49
CA GLU A 29 -11.34 -16.45 6.23
C GLU A 29 -10.07 -16.14 5.41
N THR A 30 -9.08 -15.50 6.00
CA THR A 30 -7.82 -15.17 5.30
C THR A 30 -7.05 -16.42 4.84
N CYS A 31 -6.99 -17.47 5.68
CA CYS A 31 -6.32 -18.72 5.30
C CYS A 31 -6.99 -19.43 4.12
N LEU A 32 -8.30 -19.26 3.99
CA LEU A 32 -9.11 -19.90 2.94
C LEU A 32 -9.35 -18.99 1.73
N HIS A 33 -8.89 -17.73 1.79
CA HIS A 33 -9.08 -16.78 0.71
C HIS A 33 -8.38 -17.25 -0.57
N GLY A 34 -9.09 -17.19 -1.70
CA GLY A 34 -8.60 -17.66 -2.99
C GLY A 34 -8.70 -19.17 -3.22
N ILE A 35 -9.07 -19.96 -2.21
CA ILE A 35 -9.28 -21.41 -2.36
C ILE A 35 -10.69 -21.87 -2.00
N ALA A 36 -11.39 -21.14 -1.14
CA ALA A 36 -12.77 -21.44 -0.77
C ALA A 36 -13.78 -20.62 -1.59
N ARG A 37 -15.00 -21.14 -1.70
CA ARG A 37 -16.14 -20.57 -2.44
C ARG A 37 -16.77 -19.41 -1.68
N PHE A 38 -16.01 -18.37 -1.40
CA PHE A 38 -16.50 -17.09 -0.93
C PHE A 38 -15.67 -15.96 -1.55
N GLU A 39 -16.29 -14.83 -1.84
CA GLU A 39 -15.64 -13.77 -2.63
C GLU A 39 -14.57 -13.01 -1.84
N SER A 40 -14.85 -12.70 -0.57
CA SER A 40 -14.03 -11.75 0.15
C SER A 40 -13.96 -12.00 1.66
N PRO A 41 -12.76 -12.01 2.25
CA PRO A 41 -12.59 -12.15 3.68
C PRO A 41 -12.81 -10.80 4.37
N ALA A 42 -13.06 -10.83 5.67
CA ALA A 42 -13.09 -9.62 6.49
C ALA A 42 -11.74 -8.86 6.40
N TYR A 43 -10.64 -9.60 6.33
CA TYR A 43 -9.30 -9.10 6.09
C TYR A 43 -8.52 -10.02 5.14
N ASN A 44 -7.74 -9.45 4.23
CA ASN A 44 -6.92 -10.18 3.27
C ASN A 44 -5.47 -10.44 3.74
N TRP A 45 -5.06 -9.84 4.86
CA TRP A 45 -3.69 -9.96 5.40
C TRP A 45 -3.68 -9.94 6.92
N VAL A 46 -3.92 -11.09 7.55
CA VAL A 46 -3.82 -11.21 9.01
C VAL A 46 -2.81 -12.24 9.43
N ALA A 47 -2.13 -11.97 10.54
CA ALA A 47 -1.26 -12.91 11.20
C ALA A 47 -1.78 -13.22 12.59
N TRP A 48 -1.75 -14.51 12.94
CA TRP A 48 -2.13 -15.03 14.25
C TRP A 48 -0.90 -15.32 15.09
N ARG A 49 -0.93 -14.94 16.37
CA ARG A 49 0.11 -15.26 17.34
C ARG A 49 -0.50 -15.79 18.64
N GLY A 50 0.11 -16.83 19.21
CA GLY A 50 -0.34 -17.41 20.48
C GLY A 50 -1.50 -18.39 20.33
N GLY A 51 -2.16 -18.70 21.43
CA GLY A 51 -3.30 -19.61 21.49
C GLY A 51 -4.65 -18.88 21.47
N VAL A 52 -5.74 -19.64 21.39
CA VAL A 52 -7.11 -19.10 21.45
C VAL A 52 -7.41 -18.41 22.78
N GLU A 53 -6.84 -18.89 23.90
CA GLU A 53 -7.04 -18.25 25.21
C GLU A 53 -6.15 -17.03 25.45
N ARG A 54 -4.96 -17.02 24.83
CA ARG A 54 -3.99 -15.93 24.90
C ARG A 54 -3.31 -15.77 23.57
N GLY A 55 -3.75 -14.78 22.81
CA GLY A 55 -3.30 -14.59 21.45
C GLY A 55 -3.42 -13.17 20.96
N ALA A 56 -3.00 -12.96 19.74
CA ALA A 56 -3.16 -11.73 19.02
C ALA A 56 -3.48 -12.00 17.56
N LEU A 57 -4.35 -11.17 17.01
CA LEU A 57 -4.55 -11.03 15.57
C LEU A 57 -3.99 -9.68 15.16
N SER A 58 -3.08 -9.69 14.20
CA SER A 58 -2.58 -8.48 13.56
C SER A 58 -3.05 -8.41 12.12
N HIS A 59 -3.41 -7.22 11.67
CA HIS A 59 -3.63 -6.91 10.27
C HIS A 59 -2.44 -6.08 9.78
N ILE A 60 -1.77 -6.57 8.74
CA ILE A 60 -0.56 -5.95 8.20
C ILE A 60 -0.88 -5.54 6.76
N ARG A 61 -1.04 -4.24 6.52
CA ARG A 61 -1.22 -3.71 5.16
C ARG A 61 -0.51 -2.37 5.02
N ASP A 62 0.60 -2.38 4.28
CA ASP A 62 1.43 -1.28 3.74
C ASP A 62 1.71 -0.03 4.60
N SER A 63 0.70 0.57 5.23
CA SER A 63 0.77 1.77 6.07
C SER A 63 -0.17 1.74 7.30
N TYR A 64 -1.01 0.71 7.43
CA TYR A 64 -1.97 0.55 8.54
C TYR A 64 -1.74 -0.79 9.21
N ASN A 65 -1.11 -0.74 10.39
CA ASN A 65 -0.96 -1.89 11.26
C ASN A 65 -2.00 -1.80 12.37
N MET A 66 -2.80 -2.84 12.52
CA MET A 66 -3.73 -2.98 13.64
C MET A 66 -3.47 -4.30 14.33
N VAL A 67 -3.47 -4.32 15.65
CA VAL A 67 -3.38 -5.52 16.44
C VAL A 67 -4.46 -5.52 17.51
N VAL A 68 -5.10 -6.67 17.69
CA VAL A 68 -5.95 -6.94 18.85
C VAL A 68 -5.37 -8.16 19.55
N ALA A 69 -4.91 -7.97 20.78
CA ALA A 69 -4.36 -9.01 21.63
C ALA A 69 -5.27 -9.24 22.83
N TRP A 70 -5.29 -10.48 23.31
CA TRP A 70 -6.13 -10.88 24.43
C TRP A 70 -5.39 -11.86 25.35
N THR A 71 -5.85 -11.85 26.60
CA THR A 71 -5.44 -12.73 27.68
C THR A 71 -6.67 -13.08 28.52
N GLU A 72 -6.48 -13.81 29.61
CA GLU A 72 -7.55 -14.03 30.61
C GLU A 72 -7.99 -12.74 31.31
N ALA A 73 -7.08 -11.76 31.45
CA ALA A 73 -7.41 -10.48 32.08
C ALA A 73 -8.30 -9.61 31.19
N GLY A 74 -8.14 -9.69 29.86
CA GLY A 74 -8.93 -8.91 28.92
C GLY A 74 -8.23 -8.66 27.59
N ILE A 75 -8.55 -7.54 26.94
CA ILE A 75 -8.17 -7.23 25.55
C ILE A 75 -7.44 -5.89 25.48
N VAL A 76 -6.45 -5.82 24.60
CA VAL A 76 -5.80 -4.58 24.15
C VAL A 76 -5.87 -4.52 22.63
N GLY A 77 -6.39 -3.43 22.09
CA GLY A 77 -6.35 -3.11 20.66
C GLY A 77 -5.49 -1.89 20.41
N LEU A 78 -4.64 -1.95 19.38
CA LEU A 78 -3.77 -0.87 18.92
C LEU A 78 -3.88 -0.74 17.41
N ALA A 79 -3.89 0.48 16.90
CA ALA A 79 -3.83 0.75 15.46
C ALA A 79 -2.89 1.90 15.17
N SER A 80 -2.10 1.77 14.10
CA SER A 80 -1.31 2.84 13.50
C SER A 80 -2.22 3.89 12.87
N ASP A 81 -1.84 5.16 12.96
CA ASP A 81 -2.48 6.26 12.25
C ASP A 81 -1.87 6.56 10.87
N GLY A 82 -0.90 5.75 10.40
CA GLY A 82 -0.23 5.96 9.12
C GLY A 82 0.46 7.33 8.98
N SER A 83 0.65 8.06 10.09
CA SER A 83 1.02 9.48 10.11
C SER A 83 2.26 9.75 10.95
N GLY A 84 3.27 8.87 10.89
CA GLY A 84 4.46 9.05 11.74
C GLY A 84 4.17 8.78 13.23
N PRO A 85 5.17 8.81 14.10
CA PRO A 85 4.92 8.84 15.54
C PRO A 85 4.06 10.06 15.90
N ILE A 86 2.97 9.83 16.65
CA ILE A 86 2.12 10.89 17.23
C ILE A 86 2.89 11.84 18.18
N GLN A 87 4.19 11.62 18.42
CA GLN A 87 5.07 12.55 19.16
C GLN A 87 5.04 14.00 18.61
N HIS A 88 4.46 14.26 17.44
CA HIS A 88 4.32 15.61 16.89
C HIS A 88 2.96 16.29 17.12
N GLY A 89 1.99 15.61 17.74
CA GLY A 89 0.68 16.16 18.11
C GLY A 89 0.55 16.43 19.61
N THR A 90 0.91 17.62 20.07
CA THR A 90 0.52 18.24 21.37
C THR A 90 1.04 17.67 22.71
N LEU A 91 1.79 16.57 22.76
CA LEU A 91 2.39 16.12 24.03
C LEU A 91 3.77 16.77 24.27
N ALA A 92 4.00 17.28 25.48
CA ALA A 92 5.33 17.75 25.88
C ALA A 92 6.33 16.56 25.88
N PRO A 93 7.58 16.74 25.41
CA PRO A 93 8.61 15.68 25.40
C PRO A 93 8.77 14.96 26.75
N ASP A 94 8.53 15.70 27.84
CA ASP A 94 8.63 15.25 29.22
C ASP A 94 7.50 14.29 29.65
N ALA A 95 6.42 14.19 28.86
CA ALA A 95 5.28 13.30 29.09
C ALA A 95 5.50 11.87 28.58
N VAL A 96 6.56 11.64 27.79
CA VAL A 96 6.91 10.31 27.24
C VAL A 96 7.94 9.64 28.16
N THR A 97 7.46 9.02 29.23
CA THR A 97 8.32 8.45 30.28
C THR A 97 8.93 7.08 29.94
N GLY A 98 8.65 6.48 28.77
CA GLY A 98 8.93 5.05 28.51
C GLY A 98 9.77 4.68 27.27
N GLY A 99 10.34 5.65 26.54
CA GLY A 99 11.13 5.37 25.33
C GLY A 99 10.28 5.09 24.06
N PRO A 100 10.92 4.84 22.91
CA PRO A 100 10.25 4.75 21.59
C PRO A 100 9.26 3.57 21.46
N ASP A 101 9.31 2.60 22.37
CA ASP A 101 8.40 1.45 22.41
C ASP A 101 7.18 1.65 23.33
N ASP A 102 7.11 2.75 24.08
CA ASP A 102 6.03 2.96 25.04
C ASP A 102 4.78 3.53 24.38
N VAL A 103 3.88 2.63 24.01
CA VAL A 103 2.59 2.97 23.39
C VAL A 103 1.49 3.27 24.42
N ARG A 104 1.82 3.37 25.72
CA ARG A 104 0.81 3.58 26.79
C ARG A 104 0.08 4.90 26.70
N TRP A 105 0.65 5.89 26.00
CA TRP A 105 -0.08 7.12 25.70
C TRP A 105 -1.34 6.84 24.87
N ALA A 106 -1.36 5.78 24.05
CA ALA A 106 -2.53 5.33 23.30
C ALA A 106 -3.57 4.58 24.18
N LEU A 107 -3.21 4.24 25.42
CA LEU A 107 -3.98 3.43 26.36
C LEU A 107 -4.05 4.09 27.76
N PRO A 108 -4.62 5.30 27.87
CA PRO A 108 -4.71 6.01 29.14
C PRO A 108 -5.46 5.17 30.17
N GLY A 109 -4.90 5.11 31.38
CA GLY A 109 -5.47 4.36 32.49
C GLY A 109 -5.47 2.84 32.31
N LEU A 110 -4.61 2.28 31.44
CA LEU A 110 -4.44 0.85 31.26
C LEU A 110 -4.18 0.15 32.62
N PRO A 111 -5.02 -0.81 33.04
CA PRO A 111 -4.77 -1.61 34.23
C PRO A 111 -3.49 -2.44 34.11
N GLU A 112 -2.74 -2.59 35.22
CA GLU A 112 -1.51 -3.39 35.26
C GLU A 112 -1.76 -4.85 34.83
N GLU A 113 -2.96 -5.37 35.09
CA GLU A 113 -3.37 -6.72 34.72
C GLU A 113 -3.43 -6.94 33.20
N LEU A 114 -3.54 -5.87 32.41
CA LEU A 114 -3.51 -5.93 30.94
C LEU A 114 -2.10 -5.77 30.36
N GLU A 115 -1.07 -5.58 31.18
CA GLU A 115 0.32 -5.51 30.73
C GLU A 115 0.72 -6.73 29.86
N PRO A 116 0.34 -7.98 30.18
CA PRO A 116 0.67 -9.13 29.33
C PRO A 116 -0.01 -9.11 27.95
N ALA A 117 -1.18 -8.48 27.84
CA ALA A 117 -1.88 -8.27 26.57
C ALA A 117 -1.23 -7.12 25.78
N LEU A 118 -0.82 -6.05 26.46
CA LEU A 118 -0.06 -4.95 25.87
C LEU A 118 1.28 -5.44 25.29
N VAL A 119 2.05 -6.20 26.05
CA VAL A 119 3.32 -6.78 25.58
C VAL A 119 3.10 -7.66 24.36
N LEU A 120 2.02 -8.45 24.34
CA LEU A 120 1.69 -9.29 23.20
C LEU A 120 1.31 -8.45 21.97
N ALA A 121 0.43 -7.46 22.13
CA ALA A 121 0.00 -6.55 21.07
C ALA A 121 1.21 -5.84 20.45
N THR A 122 1.98 -5.16 21.31
CA THR A 122 3.16 -4.40 20.89
C THR A 122 4.20 -5.29 20.24
N SER A 123 4.48 -6.49 20.77
CA SER A 123 5.42 -7.45 20.15
C SER A 123 5.06 -7.90 18.74
N THR A 124 3.83 -7.62 18.30
CA THR A 124 3.30 -7.96 16.98
C THR A 124 3.20 -6.74 16.05
N LEU A 125 3.39 -5.53 16.60
CA LEU A 125 3.52 -4.33 15.78
C LEU A 125 4.88 -4.30 15.10
N ASP A 126 4.88 -3.89 13.83
CA ASP A 126 6.12 -3.55 13.15
C ASP A 126 6.82 -2.39 13.86
N VAL A 127 8.14 -2.45 13.83
CA VAL A 127 9.01 -1.39 14.31
C VAL A 127 9.26 -0.44 13.13
N GLY A 128 8.96 0.84 13.34
CA GLY A 128 9.19 1.90 12.36
C GLY A 128 10.67 1.97 11.96
N CYS A 129 10.90 2.22 10.68
CA CYS A 129 12.24 2.22 10.09
C CYS A 129 13.13 3.34 10.63
N ASP A 130 12.52 4.42 11.13
CA ASP A 130 13.15 5.72 11.33
C ASP A 130 13.85 5.80 12.69
N HIS A 131 13.21 5.29 13.74
CA HIS A 131 13.67 5.45 15.13
C HIS A 131 13.54 4.21 16.00
N GLY A 132 13.19 3.05 15.42
CA GLY A 132 12.98 1.84 16.20
C GLY A 132 11.70 1.87 17.05
N GLU A 133 10.77 2.78 16.76
CA GLU A 133 9.55 3.00 17.53
C GLU A 133 8.34 2.24 16.98
N ARG A 134 7.33 2.03 17.83
CA ARG A 134 6.08 1.38 17.42
C ARG A 134 5.06 2.42 17.00
N MET A 135 4.73 2.40 15.72
CA MET A 135 3.77 3.29 15.07
C MET A 135 2.34 2.97 15.52
N VAL A 136 1.94 3.51 16.66
CA VAL A 136 0.57 3.47 17.17
C VAL A 136 0.00 4.88 17.08
N GLY A 137 -1.25 4.98 16.65
CA GLY A 137 -2.01 6.21 16.60
C GLY A 137 -3.18 6.24 17.60
N SER A 138 -3.76 5.07 17.81
CA SER A 138 -4.99 4.90 18.60
C SER A 138 -4.97 3.56 19.33
N GLY A 139 -5.64 3.49 20.47
CA GLY A 139 -5.76 2.26 21.24
C GLY A 139 -7.05 2.16 22.05
N PHE A 140 -7.40 0.94 22.43
CA PHE A 140 -8.41 0.63 23.43
C PHE A 140 -7.99 -0.55 24.30
N TRP A 141 -8.56 -0.62 25.50
CA TRP A 141 -8.39 -1.75 26.41
C TRP A 141 -9.71 -2.12 27.09
N LEU A 142 -9.92 -3.41 27.30
CA LEU A 142 -11.08 -4.00 27.96
C LEU A 142 -10.61 -4.84 29.15
N TYR A 143 -11.05 -4.49 30.37
CA TYR A 143 -10.74 -5.22 31.60
C TYR A 143 -12.00 -5.34 32.47
N GLY A 144 -12.54 -6.55 32.62
CA GLY A 144 -13.82 -6.77 33.29
C GLY A 144 -14.95 -5.94 32.66
N GLU A 145 -15.59 -5.08 33.44
CA GLU A 145 -16.64 -4.13 32.99
C GLU A 145 -16.09 -2.74 32.67
N ARG A 146 -14.76 -2.59 32.56
CA ARG A 146 -14.11 -1.32 32.24
C ARG A 146 -13.57 -1.33 30.81
N LEU A 147 -13.78 -0.21 30.13
CA LEU A 147 -13.23 0.09 28.81
C LEU A 147 -12.53 1.44 28.91
N GLY A 148 -11.27 1.50 28.47
CA GLY A 148 -10.53 2.75 28.28
C GLY A 148 -9.94 2.83 26.88
N GLU A 149 -9.72 4.05 26.41
CA GLU A 149 -9.68 4.34 24.98
C GLU A 149 -9.07 5.72 24.71
N THR A 150 -8.35 5.85 23.60
CA THR A 150 -7.94 7.14 23.01
C THR A 150 -8.72 7.49 21.76
N PHE A 151 -9.22 6.48 21.04
CA PHE A 151 -9.69 6.64 19.67
C PHE A 151 -11.01 7.42 19.50
N PHE A 152 -11.76 7.69 20.57
CA PHE A 152 -12.97 8.51 20.52
C PHE A 152 -12.73 10.00 20.76
N GLY A 153 -11.53 10.39 21.22
CA GLY A 153 -11.17 11.80 21.37
C GLY A 153 -10.98 12.49 20.02
N GLU A 154 -10.43 11.77 19.04
CA GLU A 154 -10.15 12.25 17.68
C GLU A 154 -10.48 11.16 16.63
N PRO A 155 -11.72 11.13 16.10
CA PRO A 155 -12.22 10.09 15.20
C PRO A 155 -11.57 10.10 13.80
N TRP A 156 -10.76 11.12 13.50
CA TRP A 156 -10.09 11.31 12.20
C TRP A 156 -8.70 10.66 12.11
N ASN A 157 -8.18 10.09 13.21
CA ASN A 157 -6.97 9.28 13.14
C ASN A 157 -7.28 8.02 12.34
N SER A 158 -6.48 7.76 11.30
CA SER A 158 -6.77 6.73 10.31
C SER A 158 -6.88 5.31 10.89
N GLY A 159 -6.30 5.07 12.08
CA GLY A 159 -6.41 3.82 12.84
C GLY A 159 -7.72 3.65 13.63
N SER A 160 -8.39 4.75 14.03
CA SER A 160 -9.59 4.73 14.87
C SER A 160 -10.76 3.97 14.21
N PRO A 161 -11.06 4.16 12.90
CA PRO A 161 -12.05 3.34 12.22
C PRO A 161 -11.76 1.84 12.29
N TRP A 162 -10.49 1.40 12.27
CA TRP A 162 -10.15 -0.02 12.31
C TRP A 162 -10.46 -0.65 13.66
N LEU A 163 -10.14 0.07 14.75
CA LEU A 163 -10.48 -0.38 16.10
C LEU A 163 -12.00 -0.38 16.34
N ALA A 164 -12.74 0.60 15.80
CA ALA A 164 -14.20 0.66 15.92
C ALA A 164 -14.91 -0.57 15.31
N ALA A 165 -14.32 -1.22 14.29
CA ALA A 165 -14.89 -2.42 13.69
C ALA A 165 -15.05 -3.58 14.70
N TRP A 166 -14.20 -3.63 15.73
CA TRP A 166 -14.28 -4.63 16.80
C TRP A 166 -15.41 -4.38 17.79
N GLY A 167 -16.00 -3.18 17.79
CA GLY A 167 -17.25 -2.87 18.48
C GLY A 167 -18.50 -3.04 17.62
N LEU A 168 -18.35 -3.24 16.30
CA LEU A 168 -19.47 -3.34 15.34
C LEU A 168 -19.71 -4.79 14.87
N LEU A 169 -19.39 -5.77 15.71
CA LEU A 169 -19.48 -7.19 15.35
C LEU A 169 -20.92 -7.58 15.01
N HIS A 170 -21.14 -8.12 13.80
CA HIS A 170 -22.44 -8.64 13.38
C HIS A 170 -22.46 -10.15 13.55
N LYS A 171 -23.27 -10.66 14.50
CA LYS A 171 -23.29 -12.09 14.86
C LYS A 171 -21.88 -12.64 15.17
N GLY A 172 -21.05 -11.83 15.83
CA GLY A 172 -19.67 -12.19 16.18
C GLY A 172 -18.71 -12.28 14.98
N ARG A 173 -19.04 -11.61 13.86
CA ARG A 173 -18.19 -11.51 12.66
C ARG A 173 -17.77 -10.06 12.41
N LEU A 174 -16.53 -9.88 11.97
CA LEU A 174 -16.04 -8.61 11.44
C LEU A 174 -16.60 -8.39 10.04
N LEU A 175 -17.16 -7.21 9.79
CA LEU A 175 -17.71 -6.89 8.48
C LEU A 175 -16.56 -6.56 7.51
N GLN A 176 -16.71 -7.03 6.27
CA GLN A 176 -15.78 -6.68 5.19
C GLN A 176 -15.72 -5.17 5.02
N ARG A 177 -14.51 -4.62 4.90
CA ARG A 177 -14.30 -3.22 4.50
C ARG A 177 -13.73 -3.13 3.11
N SER A 178 -14.44 -2.44 2.23
CA SER A 178 -13.81 -1.83 1.06
C SER A 178 -13.00 -0.61 1.51
N CYS A 179 -11.86 -0.38 0.86
CA CYS A 179 -10.85 0.63 1.17
C CYS A 179 -11.39 2.09 1.26
N GLU A 180 -12.65 2.34 0.95
CA GLU A 180 -13.20 3.67 0.70
C GLU A 180 -14.31 4.11 1.66
N SER A 181 -14.82 3.22 2.51
CA SER A 181 -15.98 3.55 3.37
C SER A 181 -15.63 3.54 4.85
N HIS A 182 -15.41 4.76 5.38
CA HIS A 182 -15.45 5.00 6.82
C HIS A 182 -16.80 4.51 7.35
N PRO A 183 -16.85 3.74 8.46
CA PRO A 183 -18.10 3.35 9.10
C PRO A 183 -18.84 4.65 9.47
N ARG A 184 -20.00 4.91 8.88
CA ARG A 184 -20.85 6.04 9.26
C ARG A 184 -22.08 5.51 10.01
N PRO A 185 -22.60 6.22 11.01
CA PRO A 185 -23.82 5.82 11.70
C PRO A 185 -24.96 5.74 10.68
N GLY A 186 -25.70 4.63 10.66
CA GLY A 186 -26.84 4.42 9.76
C GLY A 186 -26.51 3.95 8.34
N LYS A 187 -25.24 3.98 7.90
CA LYS A 187 -24.81 3.16 6.76
C LYS A 187 -24.50 1.77 7.30
N VAL A 188 -25.53 0.93 7.38
CA VAL A 188 -25.35 -0.51 7.50
C VAL A 188 -24.36 -0.91 6.39
N VAL A 189 -23.15 -1.30 6.78
CA VAL A 189 -22.23 -2.00 5.88
C VAL A 189 -23.03 -3.21 5.43
N VAL A 190 -23.56 -3.12 4.21
CA VAL A 190 -24.42 -4.15 3.64
C VAL A 190 -23.56 -5.39 3.67
N ASN A 191 -24.03 -6.42 4.37
CA ASN A 191 -23.39 -7.73 4.37
C ASN A 191 -23.24 -8.12 2.89
N HIS A 192 -22.07 -7.90 2.29
CA HIS A 192 -21.75 -8.27 0.90
C HIS A 192 -21.54 -9.79 0.83
N VAL A 193 -22.37 -10.53 1.56
CA VAL A 193 -22.42 -11.98 1.48
C VAL A 193 -23.43 -12.25 0.40
N ARG A 194 -22.92 -12.62 -0.78
CA ARG A 194 -23.78 -13.09 -1.84
C ARG A 194 -24.49 -14.35 -1.33
N PRO A 195 -25.76 -14.60 -1.67
CA PRO A 195 -26.48 -15.80 -1.22
C PRO A 195 -25.71 -17.10 -1.48
N GLU A 196 -24.91 -17.15 -2.56
CA GLU A 196 -24.04 -18.26 -2.92
C GLU A 196 -22.87 -18.52 -1.95
N ASP A 197 -22.42 -17.50 -1.21
CA ASP A 197 -21.32 -17.63 -0.25
C ASP A 197 -21.82 -18.15 1.12
N ALA A 198 -23.14 -18.17 1.35
CA ALA A 198 -23.75 -18.55 2.63
C ALA A 198 -23.29 -19.94 3.13
N PRO A 199 -23.23 -21.01 2.30
CA PRO A 199 -22.76 -22.31 2.76
C PRO A 199 -21.30 -22.28 3.24
N ALA A 200 -20.43 -21.53 2.57
CA ALA A 200 -19.04 -21.38 2.99
C ALA A 200 -18.94 -20.65 4.33
N HIS A 201 -19.72 -19.59 4.53
CA HIS A 201 -19.77 -18.87 5.79
C HIS A 201 -20.32 -19.71 6.94
N GLU A 202 -21.37 -20.52 6.71
CA GLU A 202 -21.93 -21.43 7.71
C GLU A 202 -20.91 -22.49 8.16
N ILE A 203 -20.17 -23.09 7.22
CA ILE A 203 -19.11 -24.06 7.54
C ILE A 203 -18.01 -23.39 8.37
N MET A 204 -17.55 -22.21 7.96
CA MET A 204 -16.51 -21.49 8.70
C MET A 204 -16.97 -21.11 10.11
N ASP A 205 -18.21 -20.65 10.27
CA ASP A 205 -18.78 -20.33 11.58
C ASP A 205 -18.87 -21.58 12.47
N ALA A 206 -19.35 -22.71 11.93
CA ALA A 206 -19.41 -23.98 12.65
C ALA A 206 -18.02 -24.46 13.09
N VAL A 207 -17.02 -24.38 12.22
CA VAL A 207 -15.64 -24.77 12.53
C VAL A 207 -15.02 -23.85 13.58
N VAL A 208 -15.25 -22.54 13.49
CA VAL A 208 -14.81 -21.58 14.52
C VAL A 208 -15.45 -21.91 15.87
N ASP A 209 -16.76 -22.16 15.90
CA ASP A 209 -17.49 -22.46 17.13
C ASP A 209 -17.05 -23.80 17.74
N ARG A 210 -16.73 -24.81 16.91
CA ARG A 210 -16.09 -26.05 17.38
C ARG A 210 -14.69 -25.75 17.92
N ARG A 211 -13.90 -24.93 17.23
CA ARG A 211 -12.53 -24.64 17.62
C ARG A 211 -12.46 -23.91 18.96
N LEU A 212 -13.38 -22.98 19.22
CA LEU A 212 -13.44 -22.29 20.51
C LEU A 212 -13.70 -23.24 21.70
N LYS A 213 -14.19 -24.47 21.45
CA LYS A 213 -14.42 -25.49 22.48
C LYS A 213 -13.27 -26.50 22.62
N GLY A 214 -12.33 -26.54 21.67
CA GLY A 214 -11.22 -27.49 21.64
C GLY A 214 -10.66 -27.69 20.24
N LEU A 215 -9.64 -28.52 20.10
CA LEU A 215 -9.09 -28.87 18.78
C LEU A 215 -10.21 -29.41 17.87
N THR A 216 -10.17 -29.03 16.60
CA THR A 216 -11.21 -29.44 15.64
C THR A 216 -10.62 -29.74 14.28
N GLU A 217 -11.39 -30.47 13.49
CA GLU A 217 -11.04 -30.88 12.14
C GLU A 217 -12.19 -30.52 11.19
N PHE A 218 -11.86 -30.12 9.96
CA PHE A 218 -12.85 -30.05 8.88
C PHE A 218 -13.22 -31.46 8.42
N THR A 219 -14.49 -31.74 8.22
CA THR A 219 -14.91 -33.00 7.62
C THR A 219 -14.66 -33.01 6.11
N PRO A 220 -14.52 -34.19 5.47
CA PRO A 220 -14.42 -34.27 4.01
C PRO A 220 -15.56 -33.57 3.27
N ALA A 221 -16.80 -33.68 3.78
CA ALA A 221 -17.98 -33.04 3.19
C ALA A 221 -17.95 -31.50 3.32
N GLU A 222 -17.44 -30.99 4.46
CA GLU A 222 -17.23 -29.54 4.64
C GLU A 222 -16.19 -29.04 3.64
N LEU A 223 -15.07 -29.74 3.44
CA LEU A 223 -14.04 -29.36 2.48
C LEU A 223 -14.56 -29.40 1.03
N GLU A 224 -15.33 -30.42 0.66
CA GLU A 224 -15.93 -30.53 -0.68
C GLU A 224 -16.89 -29.37 -0.99
N THR A 225 -17.66 -28.95 0.01
CA THR A 225 -18.57 -27.80 -0.11
C THR A 225 -17.81 -26.49 -0.14
N LEU A 226 -16.78 -26.36 0.71
CA LEU A 226 -16.04 -25.13 0.93
C LEU A 226 -15.07 -24.80 -0.19
N LEU A 227 -14.37 -25.78 -0.76
CA LEU A 227 -13.23 -25.54 -1.66
C LEU A 227 -13.63 -25.49 -3.15
N HIS A 228 -12.91 -24.69 -3.92
CA HIS A 228 -13.01 -24.72 -5.39
C HIS A 228 -12.49 -26.05 -5.97
N PRO A 229 -13.09 -26.56 -7.04
CA PRO A 229 -12.55 -27.71 -7.75
C PRO A 229 -11.23 -27.34 -8.44
N GLY A 230 -10.27 -28.27 -8.49
CA GLY A 230 -9.04 -28.12 -9.26
C GLY A 230 -7.91 -27.33 -8.59
N LEU A 231 -7.95 -27.15 -7.26
CA LEU A 231 -6.87 -26.50 -6.51
C LEU A 231 -5.55 -27.30 -6.55
N GLY A 232 -4.44 -26.58 -6.64
CA GLY A 232 -3.10 -27.18 -6.60
C GLY A 232 -2.75 -27.69 -5.19
N PRO A 233 -1.90 -28.73 -5.07
CA PRO A 233 -1.51 -29.29 -3.77
C PRO A 233 -0.77 -28.29 -2.87
N GLU A 234 -0.02 -27.34 -3.46
CA GLU A 234 0.71 -26.32 -2.70
C GLU A 234 -0.23 -25.31 -2.03
N GLN A 235 -1.30 -24.88 -2.72
CA GLN A 235 -2.29 -23.96 -2.18
C GLN A 235 -3.03 -24.58 -0.98
N LEU A 236 -3.43 -25.84 -1.14
CA LEU A 236 -4.07 -26.61 -0.07
C LEU A 236 -3.12 -26.77 1.12
N LEU A 237 -1.86 -27.17 0.90
CA LEU A 237 -0.90 -27.33 1.97
C LEU A 237 -0.59 -26.03 2.71
N GLY A 238 -0.55 -24.90 2.00
CA GLY A 238 -0.37 -23.57 2.61
C GLY A 238 -1.48 -23.23 3.58
N ALA A 239 -2.73 -23.31 3.12
CA ALA A 239 -3.91 -23.04 3.95
C ALA A 239 -4.04 -24.01 5.14
N GLN A 240 -3.73 -25.29 4.91
CA GLN A 240 -3.71 -26.32 5.96
C GLN A 240 -2.74 -25.96 7.08
N ARG A 241 -1.48 -25.64 6.74
CA ARG A 241 -0.45 -25.27 7.71
C ARG A 241 -0.84 -24.02 8.50
N SER A 242 -1.43 -23.02 7.85
CA SER A 242 -1.89 -21.81 8.52
C SER A 242 -3.01 -22.09 9.51
N LEU A 243 -3.97 -22.96 9.17
CA LEU A 243 -5.07 -23.34 10.07
C LEU A 243 -4.60 -24.23 11.23
N GLN A 244 -3.59 -25.05 11.03
CA GLN A 244 -2.99 -25.84 12.12
C GLN A 244 -2.38 -24.97 13.23
N ILE A 245 -1.89 -23.76 12.92
CA ILE A 245 -1.39 -22.79 13.92
C ILE A 245 -2.48 -22.48 14.96
N VAL A 246 -3.72 -22.38 14.50
CA VAL A 246 -4.86 -22.12 15.38
C VAL A 246 -5.52 -23.41 15.85
N GLY A 247 -4.97 -24.60 15.60
CA GLY A 247 -5.52 -25.88 16.06
C GLY A 247 -6.73 -26.38 15.26
N ILE A 248 -6.84 -25.98 13.99
CA ILE A 248 -7.83 -26.49 13.04
C ILE A 248 -7.10 -27.37 12.02
N THR A 249 -7.47 -28.64 11.93
CA THR A 249 -6.86 -29.61 11.01
C THR A 249 -7.81 -30.01 9.89
N TRP A 250 -7.27 -30.70 8.88
CA TRP A 250 -8.00 -31.38 7.79
C TRP A 250 -7.59 -32.86 7.72
N PRO A 251 -8.44 -33.76 7.17
CA PRO A 251 -8.10 -35.15 7.00
C PRO A 251 -6.83 -35.31 6.14
N GLY A 252 -5.86 -36.05 6.67
CA GLY A 252 -4.55 -36.22 6.02
C GLY A 252 -3.57 -35.06 6.23
N SER A 253 -3.82 -34.17 7.21
CA SER A 253 -2.85 -33.13 7.55
C SER A 253 -1.53 -33.74 8.03
N PRO A 254 -0.39 -33.33 7.46
CA PRO A 254 0.89 -33.77 7.98
C PRO A 254 1.05 -33.26 9.42
N GLU A 255 1.66 -34.08 10.28
CA GLU A 255 2.08 -33.62 11.59
C GLU A 255 3.07 -32.46 11.41
N LEU A 256 2.76 -31.30 12.00
CA LEU A 256 3.73 -30.23 12.08
C LEU A 256 4.78 -30.63 13.13
N PRO A 257 6.09 -30.49 12.82
CA PRO A 257 7.08 -30.56 13.88
C PRO A 257 6.74 -29.49 14.94
N PRO A 258 7.01 -29.76 16.24
CA PRO A 258 6.74 -28.79 17.28
C PRO A 258 7.40 -27.46 16.93
N ALA A 259 6.61 -26.38 16.96
CA ALA A 259 7.06 -25.04 16.60
C ALA A 259 8.30 -24.70 17.46
N THR A 260 9.48 -24.79 16.85
CA THR A 260 10.70 -24.29 17.47
C THR A 260 10.67 -22.79 17.23
N PRO A 261 10.52 -21.94 18.27
CA PRO A 261 10.73 -20.52 18.08
C PRO A 261 12.23 -20.37 17.86
N GLN A 262 12.67 -20.34 16.60
CA GLN A 262 14.02 -19.90 16.30
C GLN A 262 13.97 -18.38 16.11
N PRO A 263 14.41 -17.58 17.09
CA PRO A 263 14.90 -16.27 16.76
C PRO A 263 16.21 -16.49 16.00
N ARG A 264 16.18 -16.41 14.67
CA ARG A 264 17.41 -16.28 13.90
C ARG A 264 17.93 -14.87 14.13
N LEU A 265 18.85 -14.75 15.08
CA LEU A 265 19.56 -13.51 15.37
C LEU A 265 20.58 -13.25 14.26
N ASN A 266 20.61 -12.01 13.76
CA ASN A 266 21.69 -11.52 12.92
C ASN A 266 22.99 -11.45 13.76
N PRO A 267 24.10 -12.10 13.34
CA PRO A 267 25.34 -12.11 14.11
C PRO A 267 26.05 -10.75 14.20
N PHE A 268 25.57 -9.72 13.49
CA PHE A 268 26.12 -8.37 13.52
C PHE A 268 25.26 -7.35 14.28
N THR A 269 23.96 -7.60 14.48
CA THR A 269 23.03 -6.60 15.09
C THR A 269 22.16 -7.11 16.24
N LEU A 270 22.19 -8.41 16.58
CA LEU A 270 21.39 -9.02 17.67
C LEU A 270 19.85 -8.78 17.58
N HIS A 271 19.34 -8.37 16.42
CA HIS A 271 17.90 -8.28 16.14
C HIS A 271 17.43 -9.46 15.25
N PRO A 272 16.14 -9.85 15.32
CA PRO A 272 15.59 -10.94 14.51
C PRO A 272 15.70 -10.65 13.01
N HIS A 273 16.38 -11.55 12.31
CA HIS A 273 16.62 -11.48 10.87
C HIS A 273 15.45 -12.13 10.13
N VAL A 274 14.56 -11.33 9.54
CA VAL A 274 13.69 -11.82 8.47
C VAL A 274 14.52 -11.77 7.19
N CYS A 275 15.12 -12.89 6.82
CA CYS A 275 15.68 -13.05 5.48
C CYS A 275 14.49 -13.13 4.50
N PRO A 276 14.29 -12.18 3.58
CA PRO A 276 13.08 -12.20 2.79
C PRO A 276 13.23 -13.15 1.60
N LYS A 277 12.34 -14.14 1.55
CA LYS A 277 11.84 -14.73 0.30
C LYS A 277 11.30 -13.66 -0.69
N HIS A 278 11.20 -12.39 -0.28
CA HIS A 278 10.82 -11.28 -1.14
C HIS A 278 11.84 -10.98 -2.25
N PHE A 279 13.11 -11.36 -2.10
CA PHE A 279 14.11 -11.11 -3.15
C PHE A 279 13.93 -12.04 -4.36
N GLU A 280 13.79 -13.35 -4.11
CA GLU A 280 13.39 -14.31 -5.15
C GLU A 280 12.02 -13.91 -5.71
N HIS A 281 11.06 -13.50 -4.86
CA HIS A 281 9.77 -13.03 -5.34
C HIS A 281 9.88 -11.78 -6.22
N LEU A 282 10.73 -10.78 -5.93
CA LEU A 282 10.89 -9.58 -6.76
C LEU A 282 11.54 -9.92 -8.12
N ILE A 283 12.59 -10.75 -8.12
CA ILE A 283 13.25 -11.17 -9.37
C ILE A 283 12.34 -12.12 -10.18
N GLU A 284 11.62 -13.03 -9.53
CA GLU A 284 10.57 -13.86 -10.18
C GLU A 284 9.39 -13.00 -10.64
N SER A 285 9.07 -11.92 -9.93
CA SER A 285 7.95 -11.02 -10.23
C SER A 285 8.22 -10.03 -11.34
N PHE A 286 9.47 -9.62 -11.55
CA PHE A 286 9.82 -8.61 -12.55
C PHE A 286 10.69 -9.16 -13.69
N GLY A 287 11.30 -10.33 -13.50
CA GLY A 287 12.32 -10.84 -14.40
C GLY A 287 13.57 -9.96 -14.42
N PRO A 288 14.49 -10.16 -15.38
CA PRO A 288 15.62 -9.27 -15.57
C PRO A 288 15.12 -7.86 -15.96
N VAL A 289 15.59 -6.83 -15.25
CA VAL A 289 15.30 -5.42 -15.57
C VAL A 289 16.38 -4.81 -16.45
N GLN A 290 15.98 -3.89 -17.32
CA GLN A 290 16.88 -3.12 -18.18
C GLN A 290 16.45 -1.65 -18.19
N PHE A 291 17.39 -0.77 -17.86
CA PHE A 291 17.17 0.67 -17.84
C PHE A 291 17.69 1.28 -19.14
N SER A 292 16.84 2.06 -19.82
CA SER A 292 17.21 2.88 -20.98
C SER A 292 16.70 4.30 -20.75
N ARG A 293 17.55 5.29 -21.04
CA ARG A 293 17.16 6.70 -20.97
C ARG A 293 15.96 6.98 -21.86
N GLU A 294 16.00 6.52 -23.11
CA GLU A 294 14.97 6.76 -24.12
C GLU A 294 13.62 6.17 -23.70
N VAL A 295 13.65 4.95 -23.16
CA VAL A 295 12.44 4.25 -22.68
C VAL A 295 11.87 4.95 -21.44
N ILE A 296 12.72 5.36 -20.51
CA ILE A 296 12.32 6.11 -19.30
C ILE A 296 11.71 7.47 -19.66
N VAL A 297 12.35 8.25 -20.53
CA VAL A 297 11.84 9.56 -20.97
C VAL A 297 10.47 9.41 -21.66
N ARG A 298 10.34 8.40 -22.53
CA ARG A 298 9.08 8.10 -23.19
C ARG A 298 7.98 7.71 -22.20
N ALA A 299 8.29 6.84 -21.23
CA ALA A 299 7.33 6.39 -20.22
C ALA A 299 6.92 7.54 -19.28
N ALA A 300 7.87 8.39 -18.88
CA ALA A 300 7.61 9.58 -18.07
C ALA A 300 6.69 10.57 -18.81
N LEU A 301 6.98 10.88 -20.07
CA LEU A 301 6.14 11.76 -20.88
C LEU A 301 4.74 11.18 -21.08
N ARG A 302 4.66 9.89 -21.39
CA ARG A 302 3.39 9.19 -21.56
C ARG A 302 2.54 9.25 -20.28
N ALA A 303 3.13 8.97 -19.12
CA ALA A 303 2.44 9.01 -17.83
C ALA A 303 2.00 10.43 -17.45
N TYR A 304 2.83 11.44 -17.74
CA TYR A 304 2.47 12.84 -17.55
C TYR A 304 1.25 13.24 -18.40
N VAL A 305 1.28 12.92 -19.71
CA VAL A 305 0.16 13.18 -20.64
C VAL A 305 -1.09 12.41 -20.22
N GLU A 306 -0.96 11.12 -19.92
CA GLU A 306 -2.05 10.25 -19.47
C GLU A 306 -2.77 10.86 -18.27
N THR A 307 -2.02 11.28 -17.26
CA THR A 307 -2.57 11.80 -16.01
C THR A 307 -3.26 13.16 -16.18
N ILE A 308 -2.78 13.99 -17.11
CA ILE A 308 -3.42 15.29 -17.41
C ILE A 308 -4.69 15.12 -18.23
N LEU A 309 -4.69 14.17 -19.18
CA LEU A 309 -5.84 13.94 -20.05
C LEU A 309 -6.95 13.11 -19.38
N ALA A 310 -6.61 12.22 -18.44
CA ALA A 310 -7.58 11.35 -17.76
C ALA A 310 -8.79 12.10 -17.17
N PRO A 311 -8.61 13.20 -16.40
CA PRO A 311 -9.72 13.91 -15.77
C PRO A 311 -10.58 14.72 -16.75
N LEU A 312 -10.12 14.90 -17.99
CA LEU A 312 -10.86 15.59 -19.04
C LEU A 312 -11.86 14.69 -19.74
N ASP A 313 -11.71 13.36 -19.64
CA ASP A 313 -12.63 12.41 -20.26
C ASP A 313 -13.96 12.35 -19.48
N PRO A 314 -15.06 12.95 -20.01
CA PRO A 314 -16.34 13.01 -19.30
C PRO A 314 -17.00 11.63 -19.17
N LEU A 315 -16.57 10.66 -19.98
CA LEU A 315 -17.07 9.29 -19.94
C LEU A 315 -16.32 8.43 -18.92
N ALA A 316 -15.31 8.98 -18.24
CA ALA A 316 -14.55 8.26 -17.21
C ALA A 316 -14.02 6.91 -17.76
N ARG A 317 -13.64 6.86 -19.04
CA ARG A 317 -13.13 5.64 -19.69
C ARG A 317 -11.72 5.31 -19.20
N HIS A 318 -11.05 6.28 -18.58
CA HIS A 318 -9.69 6.15 -18.10
C HIS A 318 -9.54 6.57 -16.62
N ASN A 319 -10.06 5.73 -15.71
CA ASN A 319 -10.08 6.02 -14.27
C ASN A 319 -8.81 5.60 -13.50
N LEU A 320 -7.87 4.94 -14.18
CA LEU A 320 -6.65 4.40 -13.56
C LEU A 320 -5.41 4.89 -14.33
N PRO A 321 -5.07 6.20 -14.22
CA PRO A 321 -3.86 6.74 -14.82
C PRO A 321 -2.61 6.14 -14.16
N ALA A 322 -1.51 6.09 -14.91
CA ALA A 322 -0.25 5.52 -14.41
C ALA A 322 0.36 6.29 -13.22
N CYS A 323 -0.03 7.55 -13.04
CA CYS A 323 0.39 8.44 -11.95
C CYS A 323 -0.85 9.18 -11.42
N ALA A 324 -0.87 9.51 -10.13
CA ALA A 324 -1.96 10.30 -9.53
C ALA A 324 -1.57 11.79 -9.41
N VAL A 325 -0.31 12.07 -9.03
CA VAL A 325 0.18 13.43 -8.79
C VAL A 325 1.45 13.66 -9.62
N PRO A 326 1.32 14.01 -10.90
CA PRO A 326 2.48 14.16 -11.79
C PRO A 326 3.12 15.54 -11.60
N LYS A 327 4.45 15.60 -11.56
CA LYS A 327 5.18 16.87 -11.73
C LYS A 327 6.26 16.70 -12.79
N TRP A 328 6.49 17.76 -13.55
CA TRP A 328 7.49 17.80 -14.61
C TRP A 328 8.34 19.06 -14.47
N THR A 329 9.65 18.92 -14.69
CA THR A 329 10.59 20.04 -14.81
C THR A 329 11.60 19.77 -15.92
N GLY A 330 12.12 20.84 -16.52
CA GLY A 330 13.04 20.74 -17.67
C GLY A 330 12.36 20.31 -18.96
N ASP A 331 13.14 19.76 -19.88
CA ASP A 331 12.71 19.33 -21.21
C ASP A 331 13.03 17.84 -21.49
N LEU A 332 12.72 17.38 -22.71
CA LEU A 332 12.92 15.98 -23.10
C LEU A 332 14.39 15.56 -23.20
N GLN A 333 15.34 16.50 -23.29
CA GLN A 333 16.77 16.21 -23.26
C GLN A 333 17.33 16.22 -21.84
N ARG A 334 16.88 17.19 -21.03
CA ARG A 334 17.29 17.39 -19.64
C ARG A 334 16.08 17.73 -18.79
N GLY A 335 15.58 16.75 -18.05
CA GLY A 335 14.36 16.94 -17.29
C GLY A 335 14.22 15.96 -16.14
N ALA A 336 13.16 16.13 -15.37
CA ALA A 336 12.77 15.20 -14.34
C ALA A 336 11.25 15.09 -14.23
N PHE A 337 10.81 13.89 -13.86
CA PHE A 337 9.42 13.53 -13.67
C PHE A 337 9.22 12.95 -12.27
N PHE A 338 8.22 13.47 -11.57
CA PHE A 338 7.75 12.99 -10.28
C PHE A 338 6.46 12.20 -10.50
N ASN A 339 6.47 10.96 -10.03
CA ASN A 339 5.36 10.01 -10.08
C ASN A 339 4.84 9.75 -8.66
N GLY A 340 3.84 10.52 -8.23
CA GLY A 340 3.19 10.34 -6.92
C GLY A 340 1.91 9.51 -7.00
N ASP A 341 1.67 8.69 -5.98
CA ASP A 341 0.43 7.89 -5.87
C ASP A 341 -0.73 8.60 -5.15
N GLY A 342 -0.51 9.83 -4.66
CA GLY A 342 -1.50 10.60 -3.89
C GLY A 342 -1.67 10.17 -2.44
N CYS A 343 -1.02 9.08 -2.02
CA CYS A 343 -1.00 8.56 -0.66
C CYS A 343 0.31 8.88 0.09
N GLY A 344 1.28 9.50 -0.61
CA GLY A 344 2.58 9.92 -0.09
C GLY A 344 3.73 9.00 -0.50
N ASN A 345 3.48 7.94 -1.29
CA ASN A 345 4.57 7.22 -1.95
C ASN A 345 4.82 7.83 -3.32
N TYR A 346 6.08 7.89 -3.70
CA TYR A 346 6.44 8.43 -4.99
C TYR A 346 7.80 7.92 -5.47
N ASP A 347 8.06 8.17 -6.74
CA ASP A 347 9.35 8.02 -7.36
C ASP A 347 9.63 9.22 -8.26
N VAL A 348 10.90 9.54 -8.41
CA VAL A 348 11.40 10.61 -9.25
C VAL A 348 12.47 10.03 -10.15
N VAL A 349 12.32 10.25 -11.46
CA VAL A 349 13.37 9.97 -12.44
C VAL A 349 13.80 11.27 -13.09
N ALA A 350 15.11 11.49 -13.17
CA ALA A 350 15.72 12.64 -13.80
C ALA A 350 16.76 12.18 -14.82
N TRP A 351 16.86 12.88 -15.94
CA TRP A 351 17.73 12.51 -17.04
C TRP A 351 18.49 13.73 -17.57
N THR A 352 19.67 13.44 -18.10
CA THR A 352 20.50 14.36 -18.89
C THR A 352 21.10 13.58 -20.05
N GLU A 353 21.94 14.22 -20.85
CA GLU A 353 22.73 13.57 -21.89
C GLU A 353 23.72 12.54 -21.31
N ALA A 354 24.16 12.71 -20.06
CA ALA A 354 25.09 11.80 -19.39
C ALA A 354 24.41 10.51 -18.89
N GLY A 355 23.10 10.54 -18.66
CA GLY A 355 22.35 9.37 -18.19
C GLY A 355 21.15 9.71 -17.31
N VAL A 356 20.78 8.79 -16.40
CA VAL A 356 19.55 8.85 -15.60
C VAL A 356 19.84 8.62 -14.12
N VAL A 357 19.12 9.32 -13.25
CA VAL A 357 19.04 9.07 -11.81
C VAL A 357 17.58 8.79 -11.46
N GLY A 358 17.33 7.73 -10.71
CA GLY A 358 16.02 7.41 -10.14
C GLY A 358 16.09 7.35 -8.62
N LEU A 359 15.11 7.93 -7.95
CA LEU A 359 14.96 7.95 -6.49
C LEU A 359 13.52 7.59 -6.15
N ALA A 360 13.30 6.79 -5.12
CA ALA A 360 11.95 6.50 -4.65
C ALA A 360 11.84 6.66 -3.14
N TYR A 361 10.63 6.98 -2.71
CA TYR A 361 10.25 7.09 -1.32
C TYR A 361 8.96 6.30 -1.08
N LYS A 362 8.96 5.52 -0.01
CA LYS A 362 7.74 4.92 0.56
C LYS A 362 7.41 5.68 1.84
N ARG A 363 6.18 6.17 1.96
CA ARG A 363 5.70 6.83 3.17
C ARG A 363 5.88 5.92 4.39
N GLY A 364 6.47 6.48 5.45
CA GLY A 364 6.79 5.76 6.68
C GLY A 364 8.12 5.00 6.63
N ALA A 365 8.91 5.15 5.56
CA ALA A 365 10.29 4.70 5.52
C ALA A 365 11.23 5.82 5.94
N ALA A 366 12.36 5.44 6.54
CA ALA A 366 13.36 6.39 6.97
C ALA A 366 13.95 7.07 5.74
N PRO A 367 13.92 8.41 5.66
CA PRO A 367 14.63 9.07 4.60
C PRO A 367 16.12 8.79 4.75
N ILE A 368 16.78 8.48 3.64
CA ILE A 368 18.23 8.45 3.61
C ILE A 368 18.71 9.89 3.82
N GLU A 369 19.38 10.15 4.95
CA GLU A 369 19.83 11.49 5.35
C GLU A 369 20.71 12.18 4.29
N GLN A 370 21.40 11.39 3.46
CA GLN A 370 22.23 11.88 2.36
C GLN A 370 21.90 11.13 1.06
N LEU A 371 21.43 11.84 0.04
CA LEU A 371 21.10 11.24 -1.26
C LEU A 371 22.28 10.46 -1.88
N GLY A 372 23.52 10.82 -1.55
CA GLY A 372 24.72 10.06 -1.95
C GLY A 372 24.74 8.63 -1.43
N ALA A 373 24.13 8.35 -0.27
CA ALA A 373 24.02 7.00 0.26
C ALA A 373 22.93 6.16 -0.45
N ALA A 374 21.95 6.80 -1.09
CA ALA A 374 21.00 6.13 -1.99
C ALA A 374 21.63 5.79 -3.37
N LEU A 375 22.73 6.47 -3.71
CA LEU A 375 23.39 6.38 -5.01
C LEU A 375 24.90 6.11 -4.84
N PRO A 376 25.29 4.98 -4.22
CA PRO A 376 26.70 4.63 -4.07
C PRO A 376 27.40 4.60 -5.43
N GLY A 377 28.57 5.25 -5.48
CA GLY A 377 29.40 5.31 -6.69
C GLY A 377 28.83 6.16 -7.83
N LEU A 378 27.91 7.10 -7.55
CA LEU A 378 27.36 8.02 -8.55
C LEU A 378 28.48 8.75 -9.32
N PRO A 379 28.53 8.67 -10.66
CA PRO A 379 29.45 9.46 -11.47
C PRO A 379 29.17 10.97 -11.37
N ASP A 380 30.23 11.79 -11.35
CA ASP A 380 30.13 13.25 -11.27
C ASP A 380 29.31 13.85 -12.42
N GLU A 381 29.33 13.20 -13.59
CA GLU A 381 28.56 13.61 -14.77
C GLU A 381 27.04 13.52 -14.56
N LEU A 382 26.58 12.73 -13.58
CA LEU A 382 25.17 12.60 -13.22
C LEU A 382 24.72 13.56 -12.11
N LEU A 383 25.61 14.36 -11.53
CA LEU A 383 25.24 15.35 -10.51
C LEU A 383 24.12 16.30 -10.97
N PRO A 384 24.10 16.82 -12.22
CA PRO A 384 23.00 17.66 -12.67
C PRO A 384 21.65 16.91 -12.73
N ALA A 385 21.65 15.61 -13.03
CA ALA A 385 20.43 14.79 -12.99
C ALA A 385 19.95 14.60 -11.55
N LEU A 386 20.88 14.33 -10.62
CA LEU A 386 20.58 14.24 -9.19
C LEU A 386 20.00 15.54 -8.65
N GLU A 387 20.57 16.70 -9.00
CA GLU A 387 20.06 18.01 -8.58
C GLU A 387 18.62 18.23 -9.03
N MET A 388 18.28 17.88 -10.28
CA MET A 388 16.90 17.95 -10.78
C MET A 388 15.96 16.99 -10.04
N ALA A 389 16.38 15.75 -9.81
CA ALA A 389 15.60 14.77 -9.05
C ALA A 389 15.34 15.28 -7.62
N ALA A 390 16.38 15.72 -6.92
CA ALA A 390 16.32 16.26 -5.57
C ALA A 390 15.41 17.49 -5.47
N GLY A 391 15.37 18.32 -6.52
CA GLY A 391 14.46 19.45 -6.63
C GLY A 391 12.98 19.06 -6.59
N LEU A 392 12.63 17.86 -7.08
CA LEU A 392 11.25 17.36 -7.09
C LEU A 392 10.87 16.51 -5.87
N LEU A 393 11.86 16.01 -5.10
CA LEU A 393 11.60 15.27 -3.87
C LEU A 393 10.87 16.15 -2.85
N GLU A 394 9.93 15.53 -2.14
CA GLU A 394 9.27 16.15 -1.00
C GLU A 394 10.28 16.42 0.13
N VAL A 395 9.98 17.44 0.92
CA VAL A 395 10.81 17.87 2.04
C VAL A 395 10.14 17.39 3.31
N GLY A 396 10.87 16.60 4.10
CA GLY A 396 10.44 16.09 5.39
C GLY A 396 10.38 17.17 6.46
N ALA A 397 10.00 16.76 7.67
CA ALA A 397 9.75 17.68 8.78
C ALA A 397 11.02 18.43 9.24
N HIS A 398 12.20 17.89 8.96
CA HIS A 398 13.49 18.48 9.34
C HIS A 398 14.21 19.16 8.17
N GLY A 399 13.52 19.34 7.04
CA GLY A 399 14.10 19.95 5.84
C GLY A 399 14.87 18.97 4.94
N GLU A 400 14.88 17.68 5.29
CA GLU A 400 15.53 16.61 4.56
C GLU A 400 14.75 16.24 3.29
N LYS A 401 15.46 15.76 2.26
CA LYS A 401 14.83 15.26 1.05
C LYS A 401 14.47 13.79 1.23
N LEU A 402 13.20 13.45 1.03
CA LEU A 402 12.70 12.11 1.29
C LEU A 402 13.02 11.17 0.12
N ALA A 403 13.95 10.24 0.32
CA ALA A 403 14.23 9.12 -0.58
C ALA A 403 14.76 7.93 0.24
N SER A 404 14.27 6.73 -0.03
CA SER A 404 14.65 5.50 0.69
C SER A 404 15.46 4.53 -0.19
N VAL A 405 15.46 4.71 -1.50
CA VAL A 405 16.20 3.87 -2.45
C VAL A 405 16.51 4.65 -3.73
N GLY A 406 17.59 4.31 -4.41
CA GLY A 406 18.00 4.96 -5.65
C GLY A 406 18.68 4.04 -6.67
N PHE A 407 18.70 4.48 -7.92
CA PHE A 407 19.53 3.93 -8.98
C PHE A 407 20.11 5.03 -9.85
N TRP A 408 21.22 4.73 -10.53
CA TRP A 408 21.77 5.57 -11.58
C TRP A 408 22.13 4.73 -12.81
N LEU A 409 22.06 5.35 -13.99
CA LEU A 409 22.42 4.82 -15.30
C LEU A 409 23.38 5.79 -15.98
N HIS A 410 24.58 5.34 -16.36
CA HIS A 410 25.59 6.12 -17.09
C HIS A 410 26.25 5.28 -18.18
N GLY A 411 25.87 5.53 -19.44
CA GLY A 411 26.19 4.62 -20.56
C GLY A 411 25.57 3.25 -20.30
N ASP A 412 26.37 2.19 -20.42
CA ASP A 412 25.92 0.80 -20.16
C ASP A 412 26.01 0.39 -18.68
N ARG A 413 26.39 1.31 -17.78
CA ARG A 413 26.58 1.02 -16.35
C ARG A 413 25.36 1.43 -15.56
N THR A 414 24.90 0.55 -14.67
CA THR A 414 23.88 0.85 -13.67
C THR A 414 24.35 0.45 -12.27
N ALA A 415 24.10 1.29 -11.28
CA ALA A 415 24.25 0.91 -9.87
C ALA A 415 23.30 1.74 -8.99
N GLY A 416 23.47 1.64 -7.66
CA GLY A 416 22.64 2.29 -6.66
C GLY A 416 22.03 1.30 -5.68
N THR A 417 21.45 1.81 -4.60
CA THR A 417 20.92 0.95 -3.52
C THR A 417 19.79 0.03 -3.98
N LEU A 418 19.11 0.34 -5.09
CA LEU A 418 18.16 -0.56 -5.73
C LEU A 418 18.80 -1.93 -6.05
N PHE A 419 20.05 -1.95 -6.50
CA PHE A 419 20.74 -3.18 -6.88
C PHE A 419 21.48 -3.82 -5.70
N ASP A 420 21.91 -3.01 -4.74
CA ASP A 420 22.59 -3.48 -3.53
C ASP A 420 21.60 -4.12 -2.54
N ASP A 421 20.43 -3.50 -2.36
CA ASP A 421 19.33 -3.99 -1.53
C ASP A 421 17.95 -3.65 -2.14
N PRO A 422 17.43 -4.49 -3.05
CA PRO A 422 16.10 -4.32 -3.65
C PRO A 422 14.95 -4.61 -2.70
N THR A 423 15.22 -4.92 -1.43
CA THR A 423 14.17 -5.03 -0.41
C THR A 423 13.84 -3.69 0.23
N LEU A 424 14.64 -2.65 -0.05
CA LEU A 424 14.42 -1.32 0.48
C LEU A 424 13.03 -0.77 0.11
N PRO A 425 12.39 -0.01 1.02
CA PRO A 425 11.12 0.63 0.74
C PRO A 425 11.20 1.49 -0.53
N GLY A 426 10.21 1.35 -1.42
CA GLY A 426 10.19 2.06 -2.71
C GLY A 426 10.89 1.33 -3.87
N ALA A 427 11.64 0.25 -3.62
CA ALA A 427 12.38 -0.46 -4.66
C ALA A 427 11.47 -0.94 -5.80
N ARG A 428 10.29 -1.49 -5.46
CA ARG A 428 9.27 -1.92 -6.44
C ARG A 428 8.89 -0.80 -7.43
N ARG A 429 8.91 0.47 -6.99
CA ARG A 429 8.63 1.62 -7.86
C ARG A 429 9.76 1.85 -8.86
N LEU A 430 11.01 1.75 -8.43
CA LEU A 430 12.17 1.90 -9.31
C LEU A 430 12.34 0.72 -10.27
N VAL A 431 12.04 -0.50 -9.82
CA VAL A 431 12.04 -1.71 -10.67
C VAL A 431 11.09 -1.56 -11.85
N ALA A 432 9.93 -0.90 -11.66
CA ALA A 432 8.97 -0.68 -12.74
C ALA A 432 9.55 0.10 -13.92
N TRP A 433 10.47 1.03 -13.69
CA TRP A 433 11.17 1.77 -14.74
C TRP A 433 12.14 0.91 -15.55
N GLY A 434 12.68 -0.15 -14.95
CA GLY A 434 13.51 -1.13 -15.64
C GLY A 434 12.72 -2.26 -16.32
N ALA A 435 11.40 -2.30 -16.14
CA ALA A 435 10.53 -3.35 -16.65
C ALA A 435 9.64 -2.88 -17.83
N LEU A 436 9.87 -1.67 -18.35
CA LEU A 436 9.01 -1.00 -19.33
C LEU A 436 8.89 -1.74 -20.68
N ASP A 437 9.95 -2.44 -21.10
CA ASP A 437 9.97 -3.17 -22.38
C ASP A 437 9.49 -4.64 -22.26
N ARG A 438 8.90 -5.03 -21.12
CA ARG A 438 8.62 -6.44 -20.81
C ARG A 438 7.23 -6.70 -20.26
N ILE A 439 6.82 -7.95 -20.47
CA ILE A 439 5.63 -8.54 -19.87
C ILE A 439 5.95 -8.82 -18.39
N VAL A 440 5.42 -7.99 -17.50
CA VAL A 440 5.43 -8.25 -16.06
C VAL A 440 4.16 -9.01 -15.66
N PRO A 441 4.25 -10.14 -14.92
CA PRO A 441 3.11 -10.98 -14.52
C PRO A 441 1.98 -10.27 -13.73
N TRP A 442 2.20 -9.06 -13.25
CA TRP A 442 1.26 -8.26 -12.42
C TRP A 442 1.19 -6.79 -12.86
N GLY A 443 1.78 -6.45 -14.01
CA GLY A 443 1.73 -5.11 -14.58
C GLY A 443 0.88 -5.10 -15.85
N THR A 444 0.41 -3.91 -16.24
CA THR A 444 -0.40 -3.76 -17.43
C THR A 444 0.39 -4.22 -18.65
N VAL A 445 -0.05 -5.31 -19.28
CA VAL A 445 0.23 -5.54 -20.69
C VAL A 445 -0.39 -4.33 -21.40
N ASP A 446 0.43 -3.38 -21.81
CA ASP A 446 0.09 -2.76 -23.08
C ASP A 446 0.46 -3.84 -24.12
N GLU A 447 -0.52 -4.28 -24.91
CA GLU A 447 -0.24 -5.18 -26.05
C GLU A 447 0.55 -4.43 -27.13
N THR A 448 0.81 -3.13 -26.93
CA THR A 448 1.43 -2.23 -27.89
C THR A 448 2.96 -2.23 -27.82
N GLY A 449 3.58 -2.84 -26.80
CA GLY A 449 5.01 -2.77 -26.50
C GLY A 449 5.52 -1.36 -26.21
N LYS A 450 4.66 -0.45 -25.76
CA LYS A 450 4.92 1.00 -25.70
C LYS A 450 5.16 1.48 -24.26
N GLY A 451 5.84 0.72 -23.42
CA GLY A 451 6.49 1.26 -22.22
C GLY A 451 5.57 2.11 -21.32
N ARG A 452 4.30 1.72 -21.18
CA ARG A 452 3.41 2.33 -20.18
C ARG A 452 3.92 1.96 -18.77
N LEU A 453 4.06 2.95 -17.90
CA LEU A 453 4.34 2.69 -16.49
C LEU A 453 3.23 1.80 -15.89
N PRO A 454 3.59 0.67 -15.26
CA PRO A 454 2.60 -0.21 -14.68
C PRO A 454 1.93 0.49 -13.48
N LEU A 455 0.63 0.28 -13.33
CA LEU A 455 -0.06 0.75 -12.14
C LEU A 455 0.47 -0.02 -10.92
N LEU A 456 1.13 0.70 -10.00
CA LEU A 456 1.69 0.12 -8.79
C LEU A 456 0.61 -0.01 -7.72
N GLY A 457 -0.23 -1.05 -7.89
CA GLY A 457 -1.28 -1.42 -6.95
C GLY A 457 -1.18 -2.88 -6.49
N ASP A 458 -2.23 -3.33 -5.79
CA ASP A 458 -2.44 -4.76 -5.56
C ASP A 458 -2.79 -5.48 -6.88
N ARG A 459 -2.74 -6.81 -6.83
CA ARG A 459 -2.94 -7.68 -8.01
C ARG A 459 -4.30 -7.45 -8.66
N ASP A 460 -5.33 -7.23 -7.87
CA ASP A 460 -6.70 -7.07 -8.36
C ASP A 460 -6.89 -5.72 -9.04
N THR A 461 -6.31 -4.65 -8.48
CA THR A 461 -6.29 -3.33 -9.09
C THR A 461 -5.53 -3.35 -10.41
N ALA A 462 -4.39 -4.05 -10.47
CA ALA A 462 -3.63 -4.22 -11.70
C ALA A 462 -4.40 -5.02 -12.77
N ALA A 463 -5.08 -6.11 -12.37
CA ALA A 463 -5.92 -6.90 -13.27
C ALA A 463 -7.13 -6.09 -13.79
N LEU A 464 -7.76 -5.30 -12.93
CA LEU A 464 -8.83 -4.39 -13.33
C LEU A 464 -8.32 -3.32 -14.30
N ALA A 465 -7.14 -2.74 -14.04
CA ALA A 465 -6.54 -1.77 -14.94
C ALA A 465 -6.25 -2.36 -16.32
N ILE A 466 -5.82 -3.62 -16.40
CA ILE A 466 -5.64 -4.35 -17.66
C ILE A 466 -6.97 -4.49 -18.40
N GLU A 467 -8.00 -4.96 -17.71
CA GLU A 467 -9.30 -5.19 -18.35
C GLU A 467 -9.94 -3.88 -18.83
N LEU A 468 -9.83 -2.81 -18.03
CA LEU A 468 -10.28 -1.48 -18.42
C LEU A 468 -9.47 -0.93 -19.60
N ALA A 469 -8.14 -1.13 -19.61
CA ALA A 469 -7.28 -0.73 -20.73
C ALA A 469 -7.71 -1.42 -22.04
N ARG A 470 -7.98 -2.73 -21.97
CA ARG A 470 -8.37 -3.55 -23.13
C ARG A 470 -9.76 -3.21 -23.68
N THR A 471 -10.68 -2.79 -22.81
CA THR A 471 -12.10 -2.63 -23.19
C THR A 471 -12.48 -1.18 -23.40
N THR A 472 -12.34 -0.35 -22.36
CA THR A 472 -12.99 0.95 -22.29
C THR A 472 -11.99 2.08 -22.56
N ALA A 473 -10.74 1.95 -22.10
CA ALA A 473 -9.72 2.98 -22.22
C ALA A 473 -8.92 2.91 -23.53
N ALA A 474 -9.06 1.85 -24.33
CA ALA A 474 -8.25 1.63 -25.53
C ALA A 474 -8.20 2.84 -26.49
N PRO A 475 -9.30 3.55 -26.81
CA PRO A 475 -9.24 4.74 -27.67
C PRO A 475 -8.44 5.89 -27.05
N ILE A 476 -8.54 6.07 -25.73
CA ILE A 476 -7.81 7.11 -25.00
C ILE A 476 -6.33 6.76 -24.92
N HIS A 477 -5.98 5.49 -24.69
CA HIS A 477 -4.60 5.02 -24.69
C HIS A 477 -3.95 5.17 -26.06
N ALA A 478 -4.65 4.85 -27.15
CA ALA A 478 -4.15 5.05 -28.51
C ALA A 478 -3.87 6.53 -28.82
N LEU A 479 -4.75 7.43 -28.36
CA LEU A 479 -4.55 8.88 -28.45
C LEU A 479 -3.32 9.32 -27.66
N ILE A 480 -3.20 8.92 -26.39
CA ILE A 480 -2.06 9.26 -25.53
C ILE A 480 -0.75 8.79 -26.17
N ASP A 481 -0.71 7.56 -26.69
CA ASP A 481 0.46 7.01 -27.37
C ASP A 481 0.82 7.84 -28.61
N ALA A 482 -0.17 8.18 -29.45
CA ALA A 482 0.05 8.96 -30.65
C ALA A 482 0.59 10.38 -30.34
N VAL A 483 0.03 11.03 -29.33
CA VAL A 483 0.47 12.35 -28.87
C VAL A 483 1.88 12.28 -28.28
N THR A 484 2.16 11.27 -27.46
CA THR A 484 3.49 11.04 -26.87
C THR A 484 4.53 10.80 -27.96
N ASP A 485 4.24 9.94 -28.94
CA ASP A 485 5.16 9.60 -30.03
C ASP A 485 5.44 10.83 -30.94
N ARG A 486 4.48 11.76 -31.08
CA ARG A 486 4.71 13.04 -31.77
C ARG A 486 5.53 14.01 -30.91
N ALA A 487 5.18 14.17 -29.64
CA ALA A 487 5.86 15.07 -28.71
C ALA A 487 7.35 14.72 -28.54
N LEU A 488 7.70 13.43 -28.55
CA LEU A 488 9.10 12.97 -28.53
C LEU A 488 9.92 13.42 -29.75
N LYS A 489 9.27 13.72 -30.88
CA LYS A 489 9.93 14.21 -32.10
C LYS A 489 10.04 15.73 -32.14
N GLY A 490 9.34 16.44 -31.27
CA GLY A 490 9.31 17.89 -31.18
C GLY A 490 7.94 18.42 -30.73
N PRO A 491 7.80 19.74 -30.57
CA PRO A 491 6.53 20.35 -30.20
C PRO A 491 5.39 19.91 -31.13
N THR A 492 4.25 19.55 -30.55
CA THR A 492 3.09 19.02 -31.28
C THR A 492 1.82 19.68 -30.78
N GLU A 493 0.77 19.60 -31.59
CA GLU A 493 -0.57 20.01 -31.23
C GLU A 493 -1.50 18.79 -31.12
N LEU A 494 -2.50 18.86 -30.26
CA LEU A 494 -3.63 17.92 -30.24
C LEU A 494 -4.50 18.14 -31.48
N LEU A 495 -4.80 17.06 -32.20
CA LEU A 495 -5.58 17.13 -33.44
C LEU A 495 -7.08 17.29 -33.15
N PRO A 496 -7.86 17.93 -34.04
CA PRO A 496 -9.31 18.08 -33.84
C PRO A 496 -10.05 16.77 -33.56
N ASP A 497 -9.69 15.68 -34.24
CA ASP A 497 -10.30 14.36 -34.04
C ASP A 497 -9.89 13.72 -32.69
N GLU A 498 -8.68 14.02 -32.20
CA GLU A 498 -8.22 13.60 -30.87
C GLU A 498 -9.01 14.35 -29.79
N LEU A 499 -9.24 15.65 -29.99
CA LEU A 499 -10.09 16.43 -29.10
C LEU A 499 -11.53 15.94 -29.09
N ALA A 500 -12.10 15.62 -30.25
CA ALA A 500 -13.44 15.05 -30.33
C ALA A 500 -13.54 13.69 -29.62
N THR A 501 -12.47 12.90 -29.68
CA THR A 501 -12.38 11.60 -28.99
C THR A 501 -12.28 11.79 -27.48
N LEU A 502 -11.46 12.73 -27.01
CA LEU A 502 -11.23 13.02 -25.60
C LEU A 502 -12.43 13.73 -24.94
N LEU A 503 -13.03 14.68 -25.67
CA LEU A 503 -14.07 15.59 -25.21
C LEU A 503 -15.36 15.43 -26.03
N PRO A 504 -16.07 14.28 -25.94
CA PRO A 504 -17.35 14.11 -26.61
C PRO A 504 -18.40 15.12 -26.10
N THR A 505 -18.18 15.70 -24.92
CA THR A 505 -18.90 16.84 -24.38
C THR A 505 -17.90 17.90 -23.91
N PRO A 506 -18.23 19.21 -23.94
CA PRO A 506 -17.35 20.24 -23.42
C PRO A 506 -16.98 19.98 -21.95
N PRO A 507 -15.67 19.92 -21.60
CA PRO A 507 -15.23 19.76 -20.23
C PRO A 507 -15.43 21.06 -19.45
N ASP A 508 -15.25 20.99 -18.14
CA ASP A 508 -15.16 22.18 -17.30
C ASP A 508 -14.02 23.11 -17.79
N PRO A 509 -14.27 24.42 -18.00
CA PRO A 509 -13.27 25.34 -18.54
C PRO A 509 -12.02 25.50 -17.67
N GLU A 510 -12.14 25.42 -16.35
CA GLU A 510 -10.99 25.55 -15.44
C GLU A 510 -10.10 24.32 -15.54
N ARG A 511 -10.69 23.11 -15.56
CA ARG A 511 -9.95 21.86 -15.80
C ARG A 511 -9.26 21.85 -17.16
N LEU A 512 -9.93 22.35 -18.19
CA LEU A 512 -9.36 22.44 -19.53
C LEU A 512 -8.15 23.37 -19.57
N LEU A 513 -8.24 24.56 -18.98
CA LEU A 513 -7.14 25.52 -18.94
C LEU A 513 -5.95 24.97 -18.15
N ALA A 514 -6.20 24.35 -16.98
CA ALA A 514 -5.16 23.70 -16.19
C ALA A 514 -4.43 22.60 -16.99
N ALA A 515 -5.18 21.78 -17.73
CA ALA A 515 -4.60 20.75 -18.58
C ALA A 515 -3.76 21.34 -19.73
N GLN A 516 -4.23 22.41 -20.37
CA GLN A 516 -3.49 23.13 -21.41
C GLN A 516 -2.15 23.66 -20.88
N ASP A 517 -2.15 24.31 -19.72
CA ASP A 517 -0.95 24.85 -19.09
C ASP A 517 0.05 23.74 -18.72
N MET A 518 -0.45 22.60 -18.23
CA MET A 518 0.40 21.46 -17.89
C MET A 518 1.00 20.77 -19.12
N LEU A 519 0.22 20.54 -20.18
CA LEU A 519 0.69 19.92 -21.42
C LEU A 519 1.70 20.82 -22.16
N LYS A 520 1.54 22.14 -22.07
CA LYS A 520 2.46 23.09 -22.67
C LYS A 520 3.90 22.95 -22.15
N LYS A 521 4.08 22.56 -20.88
CA LYS A 521 5.41 22.32 -20.28
C LYS A 521 6.20 21.24 -21.01
N VAL A 522 5.53 20.31 -21.68
CA VAL A 522 6.15 19.22 -22.44
C VAL A 522 6.02 19.42 -23.96
N GLY A 523 5.75 20.64 -24.39
CA GLY A 523 5.67 20.99 -25.81
C GLY A 523 4.40 20.50 -26.52
N ILE A 524 3.34 20.16 -25.78
CA ILE A 524 2.04 19.78 -26.34
C ILE A 524 1.09 20.98 -26.24
N THR A 525 0.62 21.47 -27.38
CA THR A 525 -0.33 22.59 -27.45
C THR A 525 -1.72 22.13 -27.86
N TRP A 526 -2.69 23.02 -27.65
CA TRP A 526 -4.09 22.81 -28.01
C TRP A 526 -4.51 23.79 -29.11
N PRO A 527 -5.30 23.38 -30.12
CA PRO A 527 -5.87 24.26 -31.15
C PRO A 527 -6.50 25.53 -30.56
N GLY A 528 -5.94 26.69 -30.92
CA GLY A 528 -6.41 27.99 -30.44
C GLY A 528 -5.85 28.43 -29.08
N SER A 529 -4.86 27.72 -28.53
CA SER A 529 -4.12 28.20 -27.35
C SER A 529 -3.40 29.51 -27.67
N PRO A 530 -3.53 30.56 -26.85
CA PRO A 530 -2.75 31.77 -27.05
C PRO A 530 -1.24 31.45 -26.98
N VAL A 531 -0.48 32.03 -27.91
CA VAL A 531 0.99 32.02 -27.86
C VAL A 531 1.40 32.82 -26.61
N ILE A 532 2.01 32.15 -25.62
CA ILE A 532 2.57 32.85 -24.45
C ILE A 532 3.95 33.35 -24.86
N PRO A 533 4.28 34.64 -24.61
CA PRO A 533 5.63 35.16 -24.83
C PRO A 533 6.66 34.35 -24.03
N ASP A 534 7.87 34.15 -24.57
CA ASP A 534 8.96 33.50 -23.84
C ASP A 534 9.15 34.16 -22.46
N GLU A 535 9.23 33.34 -21.40
CA GLU A 535 9.63 33.84 -20.10
C GLU A 535 11.03 34.47 -20.22
N PRO A 536 11.25 35.68 -19.68
CA PRO A 536 12.56 36.30 -19.72
C PRO A 536 13.55 35.38 -19.00
N ARG A 537 14.53 34.85 -19.74
CA ARG A 537 15.63 34.06 -19.18
C ARG A 537 16.17 34.80 -17.95
N PRO A 538 16.33 34.13 -16.79
CA PRO A 538 16.91 34.76 -15.62
C PRO A 538 18.27 35.31 -16.02
N THR A 539 18.39 36.64 -16.03
CA THR A 539 19.66 37.31 -16.23
C THR A 539 20.48 36.99 -15.00
N GLY A 540 21.62 36.33 -15.22
CA GLY A 540 22.47 35.82 -14.15
C GLY A 540 22.71 36.88 -13.09
N SER A 541 22.47 36.50 -11.84
CA SER A 541 22.92 37.24 -10.67
C SER A 541 24.44 37.30 -10.72
N ALA A 542 24.98 38.39 -11.25
CA ALA A 542 26.34 38.78 -10.95
C ALA A 542 26.38 39.25 -9.48
N LYS A 543 26.79 38.35 -8.57
CA LYS A 543 27.66 38.64 -7.43
C LYS A 543 28.08 37.37 -6.72
#